data_AF-A0A2A6NJ59-F1
#
_entry.id   AF-A0A2A6NJ59-F1
#
_cell.length_a   1.000
_cell.length_b   1.000
_cell.length_c   1.000
_cell.angle_alpha   90.00
_cell.angle_beta   90.00
_cell.angle_gamma   90.00
#
_symmetry.space_group_name_H-M   'P 1'
#
loop_
_entity.id
_entity.type
_entity.pdbx_description
1 polymer ?
#
loop_
_entity_poly.entity_id
_entity_poly.type
_entity_poly.pdbx_seq_one_letter_code
_entity_poly.pdbx_strand_id
1 'polypeptide(L)' 'MRKSDVTCPHCQAGYRRIELTSKGGIPGEFRCLVCDQLIELMDGSTDVAFRLTVQPGKTSYAY' A
#
# COMPACT_ATOMS: atom_id res chain seq x y z
N MET A 1 1.38 16.54 -4.70
CA MET A 1 1.17 15.09 -4.77
C MET A 1 2.49 14.41 -5.14
N ARG A 2 2.96 13.47 -4.33
CA ARG A 2 4.13 12.63 -4.61
C ARG A 2 3.64 11.22 -4.96
N LYS A 3 4.26 10.61 -5.96
CA LYS A 3 3.98 9.23 -6.37
C LYS A 3 5.24 8.41 -6.15
N SER A 4 5.11 7.29 -5.47
CA SER A 4 6.17 6.29 -5.29
C SER A 4 5.58 4.90 -5.44
N ASP A 5 6.43 3.89 -5.55
CA ASP A 5 5.99 2.50 -5.59
C ASP A 5 6.49 1.79 -4.33
N VAL A 6 5.68 0.85 -3.83
CA VAL A 6 5.97 0.06 -2.64
C VAL A 6 5.67 -1.40 -2.96
N THR A 7 6.58 -2.29 -2.58
CA THR A 7 6.44 -3.73 -2.78
C THR A 7 6.28 -4.40 -1.43
N CYS A 8 5.30 -5.30 -1.30
CA CYS A 8 5.17 -6.14 -0.12
C CYS A 8 6.39 -7.06 -0.01
N PRO A 9 7.14 -7.04 1.11
CA PRO A 9 8.34 -7.86 1.25
C PRO A 9 8.03 -9.35 1.31
N HIS A 10 6.81 -9.73 1.72
CA HIS A 10 6.41 -11.12 1.89
C HIS A 10 5.92 -11.76 0.58
N CYS A 11 4.89 -11.20 -0.06
CA CYS A 11 4.28 -11.82 -1.24
C CYS A 11 4.69 -11.17 -2.57
N GLN A 12 5.50 -10.10 -2.57
CA GLN A 12 5.91 -9.36 -3.77
C GLN A 12 4.76 -8.63 -4.51
N ALA A 13 3.61 -8.44 -3.87
CA ALA A 13 2.56 -7.54 -4.39
C ALA A 13 3.09 -6.11 -4.52
N GLY A 14 2.86 -5.48 -5.66
CA GLY A 14 3.27 -4.10 -5.94
C GLY A 14 2.13 -3.11 -5.79
N TYR A 15 2.40 -1.96 -5.18
CA TYR A 15 1.44 -0.87 -4.97
C TYR A 15 1.99 0.46 -5.46
N ARG A 16 1.13 1.24 -6.12
CA ARG A 16 1.36 2.68 -6.32
C ARG A 16 0.95 3.40 -5.04
N ARG A 17 1.91 4.03 -4.36
CA ARG A 17 1.70 4.93 -3.22
C ARG A 17 1.54 6.36 -3.73
N ILE A 18 0.51 7.05 -3.27
CA ILE A 18 0.19 8.43 -3.63
C ILE A 18 0.04 9.23 -2.35
N GLU A 19 0.86 10.26 -2.19
CA GLU A 19 0.87 11.13 -1.01
C GLU A 19 0.46 12.55 -1.40
N LEU A 20 -0.57 13.08 -0.74
CA LEU A 20 -1.02 14.45 -0.89
C LEU A 20 -0.39 15.33 0.20
N THR A 21 0.84 15.77 -0.04
CA THR A 21 1.62 16.62 0.89
C THR A 21 0.95 17.93 1.33
N SER A 22 -0.09 18.38 0.61
CA SER A 22 -0.84 19.61 0.90
C SER A 22 -2.08 19.38 1.78
N LYS A 23 -2.37 18.13 2.15
CA LYS A 23 -3.57 17.75 2.91
C LYS A 23 -3.18 16.79 4.03
N GLY A 24 -3.61 17.08 5.25
CA GLY A 24 -3.47 16.17 6.38
C GLY A 24 -4.24 14.87 6.17
N GLY A 25 -3.69 13.77 6.69
CA GLY A 25 -4.26 12.43 6.58
C GLY A 25 -4.84 11.93 7.88
N ILE A 26 -5.11 10.62 7.92
CA ILE A 26 -5.53 9.91 9.11
C ILE A 26 -4.38 8.96 9.50
N PRO A 27 -3.92 8.96 10.76
CA PRO A 27 -2.95 7.97 11.23
C PRO A 27 -3.50 6.56 11.10
N GLY A 28 -2.65 5.59 10.79
CA GLY A 28 -3.07 4.21 10.64
C GLY A 28 -1.99 3.31 10.05
N GLU A 29 -2.38 2.11 9.66
CA GLU A 29 -1.49 1.16 9.03
C GLU A 29 -2.01 0.75 7.66
N PHE A 30 -1.10 0.63 6.70
CA PHE A 30 -1.38 -0.02 5.43
C PHE A 30 -0.82 -1.43 5.45
N ARG A 31 -1.73 -2.41 5.35
CA ARG A 31 -1.41 -3.83 5.22
C ARG A 31 -1.55 -4.27 3.77
N CYS A 32 -0.74 -5.24 3.39
CA CYS A 32 -0.79 -5.85 2.08
C CYS A 32 -2.19 -6.44 1.83
N LEU A 33 -2.89 -5.93 0.82
CA LEU A 33 -4.21 -6.41 0.39
C LEU A 33 -4.25 -7.89 -0.08
N VAL A 34 -3.10 -8.58 -0.15
CA VAL A 34 -2.98 -9.97 -0.59
C VAL A 34 -2.61 -10.92 0.55
N CYS A 35 -1.70 -10.53 1.44
CA CYS A 35 -1.18 -11.41 2.49
C CYS A 35 -1.23 -10.81 3.91
N ASP A 36 -1.89 -9.66 4.07
CA ASP A 36 -2.06 -8.93 5.33
C ASP A 36 -0.77 -8.46 6.03
N GLN A 37 0.40 -8.65 5.42
CA GLN A 37 1.67 -8.16 5.96
C GLN A 37 1.66 -6.63 6.08
N LEU A 38 2.06 -6.09 7.24
CA LEU A 38 2.27 -4.67 7.45
C LEU A 38 3.30 -4.12 6.47
N ILE A 39 2.94 -3.07 5.73
CA ILE A 39 3.80 -2.41 4.74
C ILE A 39 4.26 -1.04 5.26
N GLU A 40 3.34 -0.23 5.78
CA GLU A 40 3.65 1.14 6.19
C GLU A 40 2.78 1.59 7.36
N LEU A 41 3.37 2.35 8.29
CA LEU A 41 2.65 3.09 9.33
C LEU A 41 2.55 4.55 8.90
N MET A 42 1.34 5.09 8.87
CA MET A 42 1.04 6.47 8.53
C MET A 42 0.82 7.25 9.81
N ASP A 43 1.50 8.40 9.94
CA ASP A 43 1.42 9.27 11.11
C ASP A 43 0.27 10.32 11.02
N GLY A 44 -0.44 10.36 9.89
CA GLY A 44 -1.52 11.31 9.62
C GLY A 44 -1.04 12.72 9.21
N SER A 45 0.26 12.97 9.08
CA SER A 45 0.80 14.26 8.64
C SER A 45 0.35 14.62 7.22
N THR A 46 0.19 13.60 6.37
CA THR A 46 -0.26 13.74 4.98
C THR A 46 -1.27 12.64 4.64
N ASP A 47 -2.16 12.94 3.69
CA ASP A 47 -3.12 11.97 3.16
C ASP A 47 -2.43 11.02 2.18
N VAL A 48 -2.49 9.71 2.45
CA VAL A 48 -1.78 8.67 1.69
C VAL A 48 -2.77 7.63 1.18
N ALA A 49 -2.66 7.28 -0.10
CA ALA A 49 -3.45 6.25 -0.73
C ALA A 49 -2.57 5.22 -1.44
N PHE A 50 -3.01 3.96 -1.44
CA PHE A 50 -2.32 2.86 -2.09
C PHE A 50 -3.24 2.20 -3.12
N ARG A 51 -2.70 1.90 -4.30
CA ARG A 51 -3.41 1.14 -5.35
C ARG A 51 -2.57 -0.06 -5.76
N LEU A 52 -3.13 -1.26 -5.68
CA LEU A 52 -2.48 -2.47 -6.19
C LEU A 52 -2.18 -2.31 -7.70
N THR A 53 -0.93 -2.53 -8.09
CA THR A 53 -0.46 -2.45 -9.49
C THR A 53 0.08 -3.78 -10.00
N VAL A 54 0.63 -4.61 -9.11
CA VAL A 54 1.11 -5.96 -9.44
C VAL A 54 0.50 -6.94 -8.45
N GLN A 55 -0.40 -7.80 -8.94
CA GLN A 55 -0.83 -8.96 -8.18
C GLN A 55 0.27 -10.02 -8.27
N PRO A 56 0.73 -10.59 -7.14
CA PRO A 56 1.79 -11.58 -7.19
C PRO A 56 1.33 -12.86 -7.88
N GLY A 57 2.24 -13.47 -8.64
CA GLY A 57 1.97 -14.70 -9.37
C GLY A 57 1.74 -15.86 -8.42
N LYS A 58 0.56 -16.48 -8.50
CA LYS A 58 0.08 -17.65 -7.74
C LYS A 58 -0.36 -17.39 -6.28
N THR A 59 -1.50 -16.73 -6.15
CA THR A 59 -2.63 -17.35 -5.43
C THR A 59 -3.89 -17.02 -6.20
N SER A 60 -4.23 -17.86 -7.17
CA SER A 60 -5.62 -17.95 -7.63
C SER A 60 -6.46 -18.15 -6.38
N TYR A 61 -7.42 -17.25 -6.12
CA TYR A 61 -8.58 -17.61 -5.31
C TYR A 61 -9.27 -18.76 -6.06
N ALA A 62 -8.83 -19.99 -5.82
CA ALA A 62 -9.55 -21.19 -6.18
C ALA A 62 -10.58 -21.39 -5.08
N TYR A 63 -11.77 -20.86 -5.32
CA TYR A 63 -13.00 -21.35 -4.71
C TYR A 63 -13.63 -22.36 -5.67
#